data_AF-A0A6I5NDV5-F1
#
_entry.id   AF-A0A6I5NDV5-F1
#
_cell.length_a   1.000
_cell.length_b   1.000
_cell.length_c   1.000
_cell.angle_alpha   90.00
_cell.angle_beta   90.00
_cell.angle_gamma   90.00
#
_symmetry.space_group_name_H-M   'P 1'
#
loop_
_entity.id
_entity.type
_entity.pdbx_description
1 polymer ?
#
loop_
_entity_poly.entity_id
_entity_poly.type
_entity_poly.pdbx_seq_one_letter_code
_entity_poly.pdbx_strand_id
1 'polypeptide(L)'
;MPEPIIHWGHPLMMGIVIFAMGTTAAYAGWKIRTADQPEETAPTRKLHKRVALWMTTFIALGYTGGLLSLVMQGEPILESPHFWTGTAIVGMLGLNGAISFSKFGGGKDSLRTAHAYIGTAAVALMFVHAFLGLNLGLSI
;
A
#
# COMPACT_ATOMS: atom_id res chain seq x y z
N MET A 1 13.68 -5.60 -23.29
CA MET A 1 14.05 -6.25 -22.01
C MET A 1 13.58 -7.70 -22.04
N PRO A 2 14.13 -8.62 -21.22
CA PRO A 2 13.67 -10.01 -21.18
C PRO A 2 12.20 -10.11 -20.76
N GLU A 3 11.43 -10.94 -21.46
CA GLU A 3 9.99 -11.13 -21.24
C GLU A 3 9.65 -11.51 -19.77
N PRO A 4 10.37 -12.43 -19.11
CA PRO A 4 10.02 -12.79 -17.73
C PRO A 4 10.15 -11.62 -16.74
N ILE A 5 11.04 -10.66 -17.03
CA ILE A 5 11.22 -9.47 -16.19
C ILE A 5 10.09 -8.47 -16.43
N ILE A 6 9.67 -8.28 -17.69
CA ILE A 6 8.57 -7.38 -18.05
C ILE A 6 7.26 -7.89 -17.45
N HIS A 7 7.05 -9.21 -17.54
CA HIS A 7 5.84 -9.89 -17.13
C HIS A 7 5.76 -10.06 -15.61
N TRP A 8 6.78 -10.66 -15.00
CA TRP A 8 6.73 -11.09 -13.60
C TRP A 8 7.48 -10.20 -12.62
N GLY A 9 8.29 -9.26 -13.11
CA GLY A 9 9.08 -8.36 -12.26
C GLY A 9 8.22 -7.50 -11.35
N HIS A 10 7.19 -6.84 -11.90
CA HIS A 10 6.25 -6.02 -11.14
C HIS A 10 5.46 -6.83 -10.09
N PRO A 11 4.72 -7.90 -10.44
CA PRO A 11 3.90 -8.62 -9.48
C PRO A 11 4.73 -9.32 -8.39
N LEU A 12 5.92 -9.83 -8.70
CA LEU A 12 6.81 -10.42 -7.70
C LEU A 12 7.23 -9.38 -6.65
N MET A 13 7.73 -8.22 -7.09
CA MET A 13 8.18 -7.18 -6.18
C MET A 13 7.03 -6.59 -5.37
N MET A 14 5.87 -6.36 -5.99
CA MET A 14 4.70 -5.84 -5.29
C MET A 14 4.10 -6.86 -4.32
N GLY A 15 4.16 -8.16 -4.63
CA GLY A 15 3.80 -9.21 -3.69
C GLY A 15 4.58 -9.08 -2.38
N ILE A 16 5.91 -8.93 -2.45
CA ILE A 16 6.75 -8.75 -1.25
C ILE A 16 6.31 -7.51 -0.46
N VAL A 17 6.12 -6.37 -1.13
CA VAL A 17 5.71 -5.13 -0.48
C VAL A 17 4.35 -5.28 0.21
N ILE A 18 3.35 -5.82 -0.47
CA ILE A 18 1.99 -5.96 0.04
C ILE A 18 1.96 -6.95 1.22
N PHE A 19 2.46 -8.17 1.02
CA PHE A 19 2.34 -9.23 2.02
C PHE A 19 3.25 -8.99 3.23
N ALA A 20 4.51 -8.58 3.04
CA ALA A 20 5.42 -8.36 4.15
C ALA A 20 5.21 -6.98 4.79
N MET A 21 5.26 -5.91 4.00
CA MET A 21 5.23 -4.56 4.55
C MET A 21 3.80 -4.11 4.89
N GLY A 22 2.82 -4.42 4.03
CA GLY A 22 1.40 -4.12 4.28
C GLY A 22 0.91 -4.72 5.58
N THR A 23 1.08 -6.04 5.74
CA THR A 23 0.70 -6.75 6.98
C THR A 23 1.42 -6.18 8.21
N THR A 24 2.73 -5.95 8.10
CA THR A 24 3.52 -5.41 9.22
C THR A 24 3.07 -4.00 9.61
N ALA A 25 2.81 -3.13 8.63
CA ALA A 25 2.35 -1.77 8.89
C ALA A 25 0.97 -1.76 9.56
N ALA A 26 0.02 -2.57 9.06
CA ALA A 26 -1.32 -2.68 9.62
C ALA A 26 -1.29 -3.26 11.04
N TYR A 27 -0.57 -4.36 11.24
CA TYR A 27 -0.42 -5.00 12.55
C TYR A 27 0.19 -4.04 13.59
N ALA A 28 1.31 -3.39 13.24
CA ALA A 28 1.95 -2.44 14.13
C ALA A 28 1.04 -1.24 14.43
N GLY A 29 0.29 -0.74 13.45
CA GLY A 29 -0.67 0.35 13.62
C GLY A 29 -1.77 0.03 14.63
N TRP A 30 -2.40 -1.15 14.49
CA TRP A 30 -3.43 -1.61 15.43
C TRP A 30 -2.87 -1.91 16.82
N LYS A 31 -1.70 -2.55 16.89
CA LYS A 31 -1.02 -2.81 18.16
C LYS A 31 -0.77 -1.52 18.97
N ILE A 32 -0.39 -0.43 18.31
CA ILE A 32 -0.23 0.87 18.99
C ILE A 32 -1.58 1.42 19.47
N ARG A 33 -2.63 1.28 18.63
CA ARG A 33 -3.95 1.85 18.92
C ARG A 33 -4.66 1.17 20.08
N THR A 34 -4.48 -0.13 20.24
CA THR A 34 -5.18 -0.94 21.25
C THR A 34 -4.29 -1.31 22.45
N ALA A 35 -3.12 -0.69 22.59
CA ALA A 35 -2.22 -0.99 23.71
C ALA A 35 -2.75 -0.38 25.01
N ASP A 36 -2.73 -1.17 26.08
CA ASP A 36 -3.13 -0.73 27.42
C ASP A 36 -2.11 0.22 28.07
N GLN A 37 -0.83 0.10 27.71
CA GLN A 37 0.28 0.92 28.19
C GLN A 37 0.92 1.69 27.02
N PRO A 38 0.40 2.89 26.67
CA PRO A 38 0.85 3.65 25.50
C PRO A 38 2.35 4.01 25.52
N GLU A 39 2.95 4.16 26.69
CA GLU A 39 4.37 4.46 26.92
C GLU A 39 5.29 3.36 26.37
N GLU A 40 4.91 2.09 26.49
CA GLU A 40 5.71 0.95 26.03
C GLU A 40 5.67 0.75 24.50
N THR A 41 4.76 1.43 23.80
CA THR A 41 4.60 1.27 22.34
C THR A 41 5.60 2.07 21.50
N ALA A 42 6.54 2.79 22.12
CA ALA A 42 7.57 3.58 21.42
C ALA A 42 8.31 2.80 20.31
N PRO A 43 8.84 1.58 20.52
CA PRO A 43 9.46 0.80 19.46
C PRO A 43 8.47 0.44 18.34
N THR A 44 7.24 0.07 18.67
CA THR A 44 6.19 -0.27 17.68
C THR A 44 5.78 0.95 16.85
N ARG A 45 5.67 2.14 17.46
CA ARG A 45 5.44 3.41 16.74
C ARG A 45 6.52 3.70 15.73
N LYS A 46 7.79 3.51 16.11
CA LYS A 46 8.94 3.69 15.19
C LYS A 46 8.90 2.68 14.05
N LEU A 47 8.54 1.43 14.33
CA LEU A 47 8.36 0.38 13.33
C LEU A 47 7.24 0.74 12.35
N HIS A 48 6.02 1.01 12.84
CA HIS A 48 4.88 1.38 12.02
C HIS A 48 5.21 2.56 11.10
N LYS A 49 5.76 3.65 11.66
CA LYS A 49 6.15 4.83 10.87
C LYS A 49 7.14 4.48 9.76
N ARG A 50 8.17 3.70 10.07
CA ARG A 50 9.22 3.33 9.11
C ARG A 50 8.67 2.44 8.00
N VAL A 51 7.95 1.38 8.37
CA VAL A 51 7.41 0.41 7.41
C VAL A 51 6.33 1.05 6.56
N ALA A 52 5.40 1.83 7.14
CA ALA A 52 4.34 2.51 6.40
C ALA A 52 4.91 3.53 5.39
N LEU A 53 5.97 4.27 5.77
CA LEU A 53 6.64 5.19 4.86
C LEU A 53 7.24 4.45 3.66
N TRP A 54 8.06 3.43 3.91
CA TRP A 54 8.72 2.70 2.83
C TRP A 54 7.75 1.90 1.97
N MET A 55 6.71 1.31 2.59
CA MET A 55 5.64 0.63 1.87
C MET A 55 4.96 1.60 0.91
N THR A 56 4.57 2.79 1.39
CA THR A 56 3.93 3.81 0.55
C THR A 56 4.84 4.24 -0.60
N THR A 57 6.14 4.45 -0.32
CA THR A 57 7.12 4.76 -1.37
C THR A 57 7.22 3.66 -2.42
N PHE A 58 7.35 2.39 -2.00
CA PHE A 58 7.47 1.28 -2.95
C PHE A 58 6.18 1.00 -3.71
N ILE A 59 5.01 1.23 -3.12
CA ILE A 59 3.73 1.16 -3.84
C ILE A 59 3.65 2.27 -4.89
N ALA A 60 4.05 3.50 -4.57
CA ALA A 60 4.06 4.61 -5.53
C ALA A 60 5.04 4.37 -6.70
N LEU A 61 6.23 3.82 -6.42
CA LEU A 61 7.18 3.41 -7.45
C LEU A 61 6.69 2.18 -8.23
N GLY A 62 6.04 1.24 -7.55
CA GLY A 62 5.43 0.06 -8.15
C GLY A 62 4.33 0.43 -9.13
N TYR A 63 3.53 1.46 -8.82
CA TYR A 63 2.48 1.98 -9.69
C TYR A 63 3.02 2.44 -11.05
N THR A 64 4.16 3.13 -11.08
CA THR A 64 4.79 3.51 -12.36
C THR A 64 5.34 2.29 -13.10
N GLY A 65 5.88 1.31 -12.39
CA GLY A 65 6.33 0.03 -12.96
C GLY A 65 5.18 -0.80 -13.57
N GLY A 66 4.02 -0.85 -12.92
CA GLY A 66 2.83 -1.53 -13.42
C GLY A 66 2.28 -0.86 -14.67
N LEU A 67 2.20 0.48 -14.67
CA LEU A 67 1.85 1.26 -15.86
C LEU A 67 2.79 0.99 -17.03
N LEU A 68 4.11 0.99 -16.79
CA LEU A 68 5.09 0.69 -17.82
C LEU A 68 4.94 -0.73 -18.37
N SER A 69 4.68 -1.72 -17.50
CA SER A 69 4.46 -3.11 -17.91
C SER A 69 3.24 -3.25 -18.84
N LEU A 70 2.12 -2.58 -18.54
CA LEU A 70 0.95 -2.56 -19.42
C LEU A 70 1.24 -1.91 -20.77
N VAL A 71 1.93 -0.77 -20.78
CA VAL A 71 2.31 -0.07 -22.02
C VAL A 71 3.23 -0.93 -22.88
N MET A 72 4.19 -1.64 -22.27
CA MET A 72 5.11 -2.51 -22.99
C MET A 72 4.43 -3.76 -23.56
N GLN A 73 3.30 -4.18 -22.99
CA GLN A 73 2.53 -5.35 -23.42
C GLN A 73 1.33 -4.98 -24.33
N GLY A 74 1.07 -3.69 -24.55
CA GLY A 74 0.01 -3.22 -25.46
C GLY A 74 -1.40 -3.27 -24.89
N GLU A 75 -1.53 -3.37 -23.55
CA GLU A 75 -2.81 -3.55 -22.87
C GLU A 75 -3.58 -2.22 -22.69
N PRO A 76 -4.92 -2.22 -22.78
CA PRO A 76 -5.75 -1.04 -22.54
C PRO A 76 -5.77 -0.67 -21.04
N ILE A 77 -5.02 0.38 -20.68
CA ILE A 77 -4.77 0.78 -19.29
C ILE A 77 -6.07 1.08 -18.51
N LEU A 78 -6.96 1.91 -19.09
CA LEU A 78 -8.14 2.42 -18.38
C LEU A 78 -9.28 1.40 -18.23
N GLU A 79 -9.20 0.28 -18.92
CA GLU A 79 -10.18 -0.80 -18.83
C GLU A 79 -9.82 -1.81 -17.73
N SER A 80 -8.57 -1.79 -17.26
CA SER A 80 -8.06 -2.73 -16.27
C SER A 80 -8.57 -2.42 -14.86
N PRO A 81 -9.30 -3.34 -14.19
CA PRO A 81 -9.64 -3.21 -12.77
C PRO A 81 -8.39 -3.14 -11.87
N HIS A 82 -7.29 -3.77 -12.30
CA HIS A 82 -6.01 -3.70 -11.60
C HIS A 82 -5.44 -2.28 -11.59
N PHE A 83 -5.53 -1.56 -12.73
CA PHE A 83 -5.12 -0.15 -12.80
C PHE A 83 -5.90 0.72 -11.81
N TRP A 84 -7.23 0.67 -11.84
CA TRP A 84 -8.08 1.51 -10.98
C TRP A 84 -7.91 1.22 -9.49
N THR A 85 -7.78 -0.06 -9.11
CA THR A 85 -7.50 -0.42 -7.71
C THR A 85 -6.11 0.08 -7.28
N GLY A 86 -5.10 0.04 -8.17
CA GLY A 86 -3.78 0.63 -7.92
C GLY A 86 -3.83 2.13 -7.71
N THR A 87 -4.56 2.86 -8.57
CA THR A 87 -4.77 4.31 -8.44
C THR A 87 -5.45 4.66 -7.11
N ALA A 88 -6.49 3.91 -6.73
CA ALA A 88 -7.20 4.09 -5.47
C ALA A 88 -6.27 3.87 -4.27
N ILE A 89 -5.44 2.82 -4.27
CA ILE A 89 -4.46 2.56 -3.20
C ILE A 89 -3.49 3.74 -3.06
N VAL A 90 -2.90 4.23 -4.16
CA VAL A 90 -1.97 5.37 -4.11
C VAL A 90 -2.65 6.61 -3.53
N GLY A 91 -3.88 6.91 -3.95
CA GLY A 91 -4.66 8.02 -3.41
C GLY A 91 -4.95 7.86 -1.91
N MET A 92 -5.39 6.67 -1.48
CA MET A 92 -5.69 6.38 -0.07
C MET A 92 -4.43 6.48 0.80
N LEU A 93 -3.30 5.94 0.37
CA LEU A 93 -2.04 6.04 1.10
C LEU A 93 -1.53 7.49 1.16
N GLY A 94 -1.67 8.25 0.07
CA GLY A 94 -1.34 9.68 0.04
C GLY A 94 -2.16 10.47 1.06
N LEU A 95 -3.49 10.27 1.07
CA LEU A 95 -4.38 10.86 2.07
C LEU A 95 -4.01 10.43 3.49
N ASN A 96 -3.77 9.14 3.70
CA ASN A 96 -3.45 8.61 5.01
C ASN A 96 -2.11 9.14 5.55
N GLY A 97 -1.12 9.27 4.67
CA GLY A 97 0.17 9.89 4.93
C GLY A 97 0.04 11.37 5.26
N ALA A 98 -0.79 12.13 4.52
CA ALA A 98 -1.05 13.54 4.79
C ALA A 98 -1.65 13.76 6.20
N ILE A 99 -2.59 12.91 6.61
CA ILE A 99 -3.15 12.95 7.98
C ILE A 99 -2.04 12.78 9.03
N SER A 100 -1.18 11.78 8.86
CA SER A 100 -0.07 11.51 9.78
C SER A 100 0.98 12.65 9.79
N PHE A 101 1.34 13.17 8.61
CA PHE A 101 2.33 14.23 8.45
C PHE A 101 1.89 15.55 9.08
N SER A 102 0.58 15.85 9.01
CA SER A 102 -0.03 17.00 9.71
C SER A 102 -0.08 16.87 11.23
N LYS A 103 0.52 15.81 11.80
CA LYS A 103 0.43 15.43 13.22
C LYS A 103 -1.03 15.29 13.67
N PHE A 104 -1.87 14.69 12.82
CA PHE A 104 -3.31 14.51 13.07
C PHE A 104 -4.02 15.84 13.35
N GLY A 105 -3.65 16.91 12.63
CA GLY A 105 -4.26 18.24 12.80
C GLY A 105 -4.14 18.81 14.21
N GLY A 106 -3.00 18.58 14.88
CA GLY A 106 -2.78 18.97 16.28
C GLY A 106 -3.24 17.91 17.29
N GLY A 107 -3.25 16.62 16.90
CA GLY A 107 -3.57 15.52 17.81
C GLY A 107 -5.05 15.14 17.90
N LYS A 108 -5.91 15.59 16.96
CA LYS A 108 -7.35 15.31 16.96
C LYS A 108 -7.64 13.81 16.86
N ASP A 109 -8.46 13.29 17.76
CA ASP A 109 -8.81 11.86 17.81
C ASP A 109 -9.60 11.37 16.59
N SER A 110 -10.43 12.24 16.01
CA SER A 110 -11.16 11.94 14.77
C SER A 110 -10.20 11.65 13.62
N LEU A 111 -9.11 12.42 13.50
CA LEU A 111 -8.09 12.21 12.47
C LEU A 111 -7.23 10.97 12.75
N ARG A 112 -6.96 10.64 14.02
CA ARG A 112 -6.32 9.37 14.40
C ARG A 112 -7.17 8.17 14.01
N THR A 113 -8.48 8.28 14.19
CA THR A 113 -9.44 7.24 13.84
C THR A 113 -9.59 7.11 12.33
N ALA A 114 -9.72 8.23 11.61
CA ALA A 114 -9.71 8.24 10.15
C ALA A 114 -8.44 7.60 9.58
N HIS A 115 -7.27 7.92 10.15
CA HIS A 115 -6.00 7.33 9.73
C HIS A 115 -5.98 5.79 9.89
N ALA A 116 -6.50 5.28 11.00
CA ALA A 116 -6.56 3.85 11.25
C ALA A 116 -7.47 3.12 10.25
N TYR A 117 -8.68 3.65 9.98
CA TYR A 117 -9.62 3.01 9.07
C TYR A 117 -9.24 3.16 7.60
N ILE A 118 -8.78 4.35 7.16
CA ILE A 118 -8.29 4.57 5.81
C ILE A 118 -7.08 3.66 5.55
N GLY A 119 -6.14 3.58 6.49
CA GLY A 119 -4.98 2.69 6.38
C GLY A 119 -5.36 1.21 6.30
N THR A 120 -6.33 0.78 7.12
CA THR A 120 -6.83 -0.61 7.09
C THR A 120 -7.51 -0.92 5.76
N ALA A 121 -8.36 -0.02 5.27
CA ALA A 121 -9.03 -0.17 3.98
C ALA A 121 -8.04 -0.18 2.81
N ALA A 122 -7.00 0.66 2.86
CA ALA A 122 -5.94 0.64 1.84
C ALA A 122 -5.19 -0.70 1.81
N VAL A 123 -4.81 -1.24 2.98
CA VAL A 123 -4.15 -2.54 3.07
C VAL A 123 -5.07 -3.67 2.61
N ALA A 124 -6.35 -3.66 2.98
CA ALA A 124 -7.31 -4.64 2.48
C ALA A 124 -7.43 -4.59 0.94
N LEU A 125 -7.52 -3.38 0.39
CA LEU A 125 -7.57 -3.17 -1.07
C LEU A 125 -6.28 -3.65 -1.76
N MET A 126 -5.12 -3.58 -1.12
CA MET A 126 -3.88 -4.13 -1.67
C MET A 126 -3.95 -5.65 -1.92
N PHE A 127 -4.60 -6.41 -1.04
CA PHE A 127 -4.76 -7.86 -1.26
C PHE A 127 -5.68 -8.14 -2.44
N VAL A 128 -6.77 -7.38 -2.59
CA VAL A 128 -7.65 -7.45 -3.78
C VAL A 128 -6.86 -7.07 -5.04
N HIS A 129 -6.09 -6.00 -4.99
CA HIS A 129 -5.27 -5.52 -6.08
C HIS A 129 -4.20 -6.56 -6.49
N ALA A 130 -3.56 -7.24 -5.54
CA ALA A 130 -2.61 -8.31 -5.80
C ALA A 130 -3.29 -9.51 -6.49
N PHE A 131 -4.49 -9.89 -6.06
CA PHE A 131 -5.28 -10.94 -6.72
C PHE A 131 -5.63 -10.55 -8.17
N LEU A 132 -6.10 -9.32 -8.39
CA LEU A 132 -6.38 -8.80 -9.73
C LEU A 132 -5.12 -8.75 -10.62
N GLY A 133 -3.97 -8.39 -10.05
CA GLY A 133 -2.70 -8.35 -10.76
C GLY A 133 -2.20 -9.74 -11.17
N LEU A 134 -2.34 -10.73 -10.29
CA LEU A 134 -2.03 -12.13 -10.62
C LEU A 134 -2.96 -12.65 -11.72
N ASN A 135 -4.27 -12.37 -11.62
CA ASN A 135 -5.23 -12.77 -12.64
C ASN A 135 -4.91 -12.13 -14.00
N LEU A 136 -4.53 -10.85 -14.01
CA LEU A 136 -4.12 -10.14 -15.22
C LEU A 136 -2.88 -10.76 -15.86
N GLY A 137 -1.82 -11.00 -15.07
CA GLY A 137 -0.59 -11.65 -15.56
C GLY A 137 -0.81 -13.08 -16.06
N LEU A 138 -1.80 -13.81 -15.54
CA LEU A 138 -2.13 -15.15 -16.08
C LEU A 138 -2.96 -15.08 -17.38
N SER A 139 -3.47 -13.91 -17.76
CA SER A 139 -4.38 -13.73 -18.89
C SER A 139 -3.76 -13.06 -20.13
N ILE A 140 -2.58 -12.48 -19.99
CA ILE A 140 -1.80 -11.82 -21.05
C ILE A 140 -0.56 -12.65 -21.40
#